data_AF-A0A1I2G9J3-F1
#
_entry.id   AF-A0A1I2G9J3-F1
#
_cell.length_a   1.000
_cell.length_b   1.000
_cell.length_c   1.000
_cell.angle_alpha   90.00
_cell.angle_beta   90.00
_cell.angle_gamma   90.00
#
_symmetry.space_group_name_H-M   'P 1'
#
loop_
_entity.id
_entity.type
_entity.pdbx_description
1 polymer ?
#
loop_
_entity_poly.entity_id
_entity_poly.type
_entity_poly.pdbx_seq_one_letter_code
_entity_poly.pdbx_strand_id
1 'polypeptide(L)'
;MNNTPTNTFNKTVSRTDWQREVEALYNNYYLISLLLTYPSTASAYEVSKFRRLQSALIKTIEQFVAELDQQTKQTQSPSAIVCLLKSHIAVMQQLNGQIGNLLKEQVAGVS
;
A
#
# COMPACT_ATOMS: atom_id res chain seq x y z
N MET A 1 31.14 -19.32 23.79
CA MET A 1 30.95 -17.87 24.06
C MET A 1 30.58 -17.24 22.73
N ASN A 2 29.29 -17.16 22.40
CA ASN A 2 28.32 -16.09 22.73
C ASN A 2 28.58 -14.84 21.85
N ASN A 3 27.70 -14.28 21.02
CA ASN A 3 26.25 -14.39 20.72
C ASN A 3 26.04 -13.81 19.29
N THR A 4 25.26 -14.43 18.38
CA THR A 4 23.82 -14.21 18.05
C THR A 4 23.43 -12.78 17.61
N PRO A 5 22.38 -12.62 16.77
CA PRO A 5 22.41 -12.05 15.43
C PRO A 5 22.02 -10.56 15.39
N THR A 6 22.41 -9.88 14.31
CA THR A 6 22.01 -8.51 14.00
C THR A 6 20.48 -8.37 14.01
N ASN A 7 20.02 -7.60 15.00
CA ASN A 7 18.63 -7.32 15.31
C ASN A 7 18.03 -6.38 14.24
N THR A 8 17.53 -6.95 13.14
CA THR A 8 16.88 -6.21 12.03
C THR A 8 15.45 -5.74 12.37
N PHE A 9 15.02 -5.81 13.63
CA PHE A 9 13.63 -5.50 14.03
C PHE A 9 13.41 -4.13 14.69
N ASN A 10 14.44 -3.28 14.79
CA ASN A 10 14.36 -1.98 15.47
C ASN A 10 14.19 -0.78 14.54
N LYS A 11 13.37 -0.89 13.49
CA LYS A 11 12.70 0.31 12.95
C LYS A 11 11.41 0.49 13.72
N THR A 12 11.43 1.37 14.71
CA THR A 12 10.24 1.87 15.39
C THR A 12 9.36 2.51 14.32
N VAL A 13 8.30 1.81 13.92
CA VAL A 13 7.28 2.37 13.04
C VAL A 13 6.68 3.57 13.77
N SER A 14 6.96 4.76 13.24
CA SER A 14 6.41 5.99 13.76
C SER A 14 4.90 6.00 13.58
N ARG A 15 4.18 6.66 14.48
CA ARG A 15 2.75 6.94 14.33
C ARG A 15 2.43 7.71 13.04
N THR A 16 3.43 8.29 12.37
CA THR A 16 3.29 8.99 11.07
C THR A 16 3.58 8.12 9.85
N ASP A 17 4.18 6.93 10.00
CA ASP A 17 4.57 6.10 8.85
C ASP A 17 3.35 5.50 8.15
N TRP A 18 2.34 5.03 8.90
CA TRP A 18 1.10 4.53 8.29
C TRP A 18 0.32 5.63 7.57
N GLN A 19 0.37 6.87 8.08
CA GLN A 19 -0.31 8.02 7.44
C GLN A 19 0.30 8.30 6.07
N ARG A 20 1.64 8.31 5.98
CA ARG A 20 2.37 8.48 4.72
C ARG A 20 2.00 7.39 3.71
N GLU A 21 1.94 6.13 4.14
CA GLU A 21 1.62 5.02 3.23
C GLU A 21 0.17 5.05 2.75
N VAL A 22 -0.78 5.42 3.62
CA VAL A 22 -2.18 5.63 3.23
C VAL A 22 -2.31 6.77 2.22
N GLU A 23 -1.62 7.89 2.45
CA GLU A 23 -1.59 9.02 1.51
C GLU A 23 -1.02 8.61 0.15
N ALA A 24 0.08 7.84 0.14
CA ALA A 24 0.67 7.30 -1.09
C ALA A 24 -0.29 6.36 -1.84
N LEU A 25 -0.99 5.47 -1.12
CA LEU A 25 -2.01 4.60 -1.75
C LEU A 25 -3.16 5.40 -2.34
N TYR A 26 -3.62 6.44 -1.65
CA TYR A 26 -4.71 7.29 -2.13
C TYR A 26 -4.32 8.04 -3.40
N ASN A 27 -3.10 8.61 -3.43
CA ASN A 27 -2.54 9.25 -4.61
C ASN A 27 -2.44 8.27 -5.78
N ASN A 28 -1.95 7.05 -5.53
CA ASN A 28 -1.85 6.00 -6.54
C ASN A 28 -3.21 5.54 -7.07
N TYR A 29 -4.21 5.43 -6.20
CA TYR A 29 -5.59 5.13 -6.60
C TYR A 29 -6.14 6.21 -7.52
N TYR A 30 -5.92 7.48 -7.18
CA TYR A 30 -6.36 8.61 -7.99
C TYR A 30 -5.68 8.63 -9.37
N LEU A 31 -4.36 8.42 -9.42
CA LEU A 31 -3.61 8.33 -10.67
C LEU A 31 -4.11 7.21 -11.58
N ILE A 32 -4.34 6.01 -11.04
CA ILE A 32 -4.91 4.90 -11.80
C ILE A 32 -6.31 5.25 -12.30
N SER A 33 -7.13 5.92 -11.49
CA SER A 33 -8.47 6.37 -11.89
C SER A 33 -8.41 7.33 -13.08
N LEU A 34 -7.45 8.27 -13.10
CA LEU A 34 -7.23 9.16 -14.23
C LEU A 34 -6.82 8.39 -15.50
N LEU A 35 -5.87 7.46 -15.39
CA LEU A 35 -5.43 6.60 -16.51
C LEU A 35 -6.57 5.79 -17.12
N LEU A 36 -7.49 5.32 -16.27
CA LEU A 36 -8.66 4.55 -16.70
C LEU A 36 -9.81 5.41 -17.28
N THR A 37 -9.87 6.69 -16.92
CA THR A 37 -10.97 7.60 -17.32
C THR A 37 -10.67 8.34 -18.62
N TYR A 38 -9.39 8.66 -18.89
CA TYR A 38 -9.00 9.26 -20.16
C TYR A 38 -9.04 8.22 -21.30
N PRO A 39 -9.40 8.62 -22.54
CA PRO A 39 -9.24 7.75 -23.70
C PRO A 39 -7.77 7.38 -23.82
N SER A 40 -7.44 6.16 -23.40
CA SER A 40 -6.07 5.67 -23.34
C SER A 40 -5.79 4.86 -24.59
N THR A 41 -4.58 5.01 -25.11
CA THR A 41 -3.99 4.07 -26.09
C THR A 41 -3.58 2.75 -25.43
N ALA A 42 -3.90 2.56 -24.15
CA ALA A 42 -3.58 1.36 -23.39
C ALA A 42 -4.37 0.17 -23.94
N SER A 43 -3.69 -0.96 -24.05
CA SER A 43 -4.29 -2.22 -24.44
C SER A 43 -5.35 -2.68 -23.43
N ALA A 44 -6.30 -3.49 -23.86
CA ALA A 44 -7.30 -4.10 -22.98
C ALA A 44 -6.66 -4.90 -21.81
N TYR A 45 -5.46 -5.46 -22.04
CA TYR A 45 -4.68 -6.15 -21.01
C TYR A 45 -4.19 -5.18 -19.93
N GLU A 46 -3.64 -4.03 -20.31
CA GLU A 46 -3.18 -3.00 -19.37
C GLU A 46 -4.34 -2.40 -18.58
N VAL A 47 -5.46 -2.09 -19.24
CA VAL A 47 -6.69 -1.63 -18.58
C VAL A 47 -7.15 -2.63 -17.52
N SER A 48 -7.12 -3.94 -17.83
CA SER A 48 -7.46 -5.01 -16.87
C SER A 48 -6.48 -5.03 -15.68
N LYS A 49 -5.18 -4.89 -15.93
CA LYS A 49 -4.14 -4.83 -14.89
C LYS A 49 -4.35 -3.63 -13.96
N PHE A 50 -4.63 -2.45 -14.52
CA PHE A 50 -4.93 -1.23 -13.76
C PHE A 50 -6.22 -1.35 -12.94
N ARG A 51 -7.30 -1.90 -13.49
CA ARG A 51 -8.55 -2.13 -12.73
C ARG A 51 -8.37 -3.09 -11.55
N ARG A 52 -7.58 -4.15 -11.74
CA ARG A 52 -7.25 -5.09 -10.65
C ARG A 52 -6.48 -4.40 -9.53
N LEU A 53 -5.52 -3.54 -9.87
CA LEU A 53 -4.76 -2.78 -8.89
C LEU A 53 -5.62 -1.74 -8.17
N GLN A 54 -6.45 -0.99 -8.90
CA GLN A 54 -7.41 -0.06 -8.31
C GLN A 54 -8.33 -0.76 -7.29
N SER A 55 -8.80 -1.96 -7.62
CA SER A 55 -9.63 -2.78 -6.72
C SER A 55 -8.85 -3.30 -5.52
N ALA A 56 -7.56 -3.63 -5.67
CA ALA A 56 -6.71 -4.05 -4.56
C ALA A 56 -6.44 -2.89 -3.60
N LEU A 57 -6.12 -1.70 -4.13
CA LEU A 57 -5.88 -0.48 -3.35
C LEU A 57 -7.07 -0.13 -2.46
N ILE A 58 -8.27 -0.05 -3.04
CA ILE A 58 -9.47 0.35 -2.28
C ILE A 58 -9.77 -0.67 -1.17
N LYS A 59 -9.68 -1.97 -1.47
CA LYS A 59 -9.90 -3.04 -0.47
C LYS A 59 -8.89 -3.00 0.66
N THR A 60 -7.62 -2.74 0.36
CA THR A 60 -6.59 -2.62 1.40
C THR A 60 -6.86 -1.43 2.32
N ILE A 61 -7.29 -0.28 1.78
CA ILE A 61 -7.66 0.88 2.59
C ILE A 61 -8.90 0.60 3.43
N GLU A 62 -9.95 0.02 2.84
CA GLU A 62 -11.19 -0.35 3.54
C GLU A 62 -10.90 -1.31 4.69
N GLN A 63 -10.11 -2.35 4.45
CA GLN A 63 -9.74 -3.34 5.45
C GLN A 63 -8.88 -2.72 6.57
N PHE A 64 -7.93 -1.85 6.22
CA PHE A 64 -7.13 -1.12 7.20
C PHE A 64 -8.00 -0.27 8.13
N VAL A 65 -8.95 0.50 7.57
CA VAL A 65 -9.86 1.35 8.35
C VAL A 65 -10.78 0.52 9.24
N ALA A 66 -11.35 -0.57 8.72
CA ALA A 66 -12.21 -1.46 9.49
C ALA A 66 -11.48 -2.11 10.68
N GLU A 67 -10.27 -2.61 10.44
CA GLU A 67 -9.44 -3.23 11.48
C GLU A 67 -8.96 -2.19 12.51
N LEU A 68 -8.61 -0.98 12.08
CA LEU A 68 -8.23 0.10 13.00
C LEU A 68 -9.41 0.53 13.89
N ASP A 69 -10.61 0.67 13.33
CA ASP A 69 -11.83 1.02 14.07
C ASP A 69 -12.19 -0.07 15.10
N GLN A 70 -12.12 -1.34 14.70
CA GLN A 70 -12.32 -2.47 15.60
C GLN A 70 -11.33 -2.47 16.77
N GLN A 71 -10.05 -2.22 16.49
CA GLN A 71 -9.00 -2.16 17.51
C GLN A 71 -9.23 -1.02 18.51
N THR A 72 -9.67 0.16 18.03
CA THR A 72 -10.01 1.29 18.91
C THR A 72 -11.24 1.02 19.78
N LYS A 73 -12.23 0.27 19.28
CA LYS A 73 -13.45 -0.08 20.04
C LYS A 73 -13.19 -1.15 21.11
N GLN A 74 -12.24 -2.04 20.87
CA GLN A 74 -11.96 -3.17 21.77
C GLN A 74 -10.93 -2.86 22.88
N THR A 75 -10.42 -1.63 22.97
CA THR A 75 -9.41 -1.22 23.97
C THR A 75 -8.19 -2.15 23.99
N GLN A 76 -7.72 -2.57 22.80
CA GLN A 76 -6.59 -3.49 22.70
C GLN A 76 -5.27 -2.84 23.14
N SER A 77 -4.30 -3.67 23.50
CA SER A 77 -2.99 -3.20 23.95
C SER A 77 -2.29 -2.38 22.85
N PRO A 78 -1.48 -1.37 23.23
CA PRO A 78 -0.68 -0.60 22.26
C PRO A 78 0.19 -1.46 21.33
N SER A 79 0.65 -2.63 21.81
CA SER A 79 1.44 -3.56 21.00
C SER A 79 0.62 -4.23 19.88
N ALA A 80 -0.66 -4.52 20.10
CA ALA A 80 -1.55 -5.08 19.08
C ALA A 80 -1.79 -4.08 17.95
N ILE A 81 -2.03 -2.81 18.30
CA ILE A 81 -2.17 -1.71 17.33
C ILE A 81 -0.88 -1.56 16.50
N VAL A 82 0.29 -1.57 17.14
CA VAL A 82 1.57 -1.46 16.42
C VAL A 82 1.80 -2.64 15.47
N CYS A 83 1.43 -3.86 15.86
CA CYS A 83 1.53 -5.04 14.99
C CYS A 83 0.62 -4.93 13.76
N LEU A 84 -0.63 -4.49 13.97
CA LEU A 84 -1.58 -4.21 12.91
C LEU A 84 -1.02 -3.18 11.92
N LEU A 85 -0.55 -2.03 12.43
CA LEU A 85 0.03 -0.96 11.61
C LEU A 85 1.21 -1.46 10.77
N LYS A 86 2.12 -2.26 11.38
CA LYS A 86 3.27 -2.86 10.67
C LYS A 86 2.84 -3.77 9.52
N SER A 87 1.86 -4.64 9.75
CA SER A 87 1.36 -5.56 8.73
C SER A 87 0.75 -4.79 7.56
N HIS A 88 -0.08 -3.79 7.84
CA HIS A 88 -0.70 -2.98 6.80
C HIS A 88 0.33 -2.17 6.03
N ILE A 89 1.25 -1.47 6.68
CA ILE A 89 2.34 -0.72 6.02
C ILE A 89 3.09 -1.62 5.02
N ALA A 90 3.41 -2.86 5.37
CA ALA A 90 4.10 -3.77 4.45
C ALA A 90 3.29 -4.05 3.18
N VAL A 91 1.97 -4.27 3.31
CA VAL A 91 1.06 -4.46 2.17
C VAL A 91 0.97 -3.18 1.33
N MET A 92 0.84 -2.02 1.98
CA MET A 92 0.77 -0.71 1.29
C MET A 92 2.05 -0.43 0.50
N GLN A 93 3.22 -0.68 1.09
CA GLN A 93 4.51 -0.52 0.43
C GLN A 93 4.67 -1.46 -0.78
N GLN A 94 4.23 -2.70 -0.65
CA GLN A 94 4.23 -3.64 -1.78
C GLN A 94 3.35 -3.15 -2.93
N LEU A 95 2.14 -2.67 -2.64
CA LEU A 95 1.23 -2.13 -3.65
C LEU A 95 1.81 -0.86 -4.29
N ASN A 96 2.36 0.06 -3.50
CA ASN A 96 3.05 1.25 -4.00
C ASN A 96 4.22 0.88 -4.93
N GLY A 97 5.00 -0.16 -4.59
CA GLY A 97 6.07 -0.67 -5.43
C GLY A 97 5.59 -1.27 -6.75
N GLN A 98 4.51 -2.05 -6.74
CA GLN A 98 3.92 -2.62 -7.97
C GLN A 98 3.44 -1.52 -8.93
N ILE A 99 2.87 -0.45 -8.39
CA ILE A 99 2.40 0.70 -9.18
C ILE A 99 3.58 1.50 -9.73
N GLY A 100 4.59 1.76 -8.91
CA GLY A 100 5.82 2.43 -9.36
C GLY A 100 6.51 1.68 -10.51
N ASN A 101 6.55 0.36 -10.47
CA ASN A 101 7.11 -0.45 -11.56
C ASN A 101 6.26 -0.36 -12.84
N LEU A 102 4.94 -0.41 -12.69
CA LEU A 102 4.02 -0.26 -13.80
C LEU A 102 4.13 1.08 -14.51
N LEU A 103 4.24 2.17 -13.76
CA LEU A 103 4.42 3.50 -14.34
C LEU A 103 5.76 3.60 -15.08
N LYS A 104 6.82 2.96 -14.58
CA LYS A 104 8.12 2.89 -15.28
C LYS A 104 8.06 2.08 -16.57
N GLU A 105 7.36 0.93 -16.56
CA GLU A 105 7.15 0.09 -17.74
C GLU A 105 6.43 0.86 -18.85
N GLN A 106 5.42 1.66 -18.49
CA GLN A 106 4.70 2.52 -19.45
C GLN A 106 5.59 3.60 -20.05
N VAL A 107 6.45 4.25 -19.25
CA VAL A 107 7.39 5.26 -19.77
C VAL A 107 8.43 4.63 -20.70
N ALA A 108 8.91 3.42 -20.39
CA ALA A 108 9.91 2.73 -21.20
C ALA A 108 9.37 2.19 -22.53
N GLY A 109 8.08 1.82 -22.60
CA GLY A 109 7.42 1.33 -23.82
C GLY A 109 7.04 2.42 -24.83
N VAL A 110 7.26 3.70 -24.52
CA VAL A 110 6.96 4.87 -25.37
C VAL A 110 8.22 5.37 -26.12
N SER A 111 9.33 4.63 -26.08
CA SER A 111 10.59 4.97 -26.79
C SER A 111 10.74 4.27 -28.14
#